data_AF-A0A1F8P8D1-F1
#
_entry.id   AF-A0A1F8P8D1-F1
#
_cell.length_a   1.000
_cell.length_b   1.000
_cell.length_c   1.000
_cell.angle_alpha   90.00
_cell.angle_beta   90.00
_cell.angle_gamma   90.00
#
_symmetry.space_group_name_H-M   'P 1'
#
loop_
_entity.id
_entity.type
_entity.pdbx_description
1 polymer ?
#
loop_
_entity_poly.entity_id
_entity_poly.type
_entity_poly.pdbx_seq_one_letter_code
_entity_poly.pdbx_strand_id
1 'polypeptide(L)' 'MYRAVAHTGNVITSCGIILAGTFATLTASSFPMVLEIGMAISLGVLIDTFLVRALLVPSLAVLFGRWNWWPSRLFRTMKD' A
#
# COMPACT_ATOMS: atom_id res chain seq x y z
N MET A 1 0.55 7.72 -17.11
CA MET A 1 0.96 7.00 -15.88
C MET A 1 0.50 7.73 -14.61
N TYR A 2 0.79 9.02 -14.44
CA TYR A 2 0.33 9.82 -13.28
C TYR A 2 -1.20 9.74 -13.02
N ARG A 3 -2.03 9.74 -14.07
CA ARG A 3 -3.50 9.59 -13.94
C ARG A 3 -3.95 8.22 -13.39
N ALA A 4 -3.29 7.13 -13.76
CA ALA A 4 -3.66 5.79 -13.28
C ALA A 4 -3.28 5.62 -11.80
N VAL A 5 -2.08 6.08 -11.41
CA VAL A 5 -1.65 6.08 -10.01
C VAL A 5 -2.51 7.03 -9.16
N ALA A 6 -2.90 8.19 -9.69
CA ALA A 6 -3.81 9.11 -8.99
C ALA A 6 -5.20 8.49 -8.72
N HIS A 7 -5.75 7.71 -9.67
CA HIS A 7 -7.04 7.04 -9.47
C HIS A 7 -6.96 5.84 -8.52
N THR A 8 -5.87 5.07 -8.52
CA THR A 8 -5.71 3.92 -7.61
C THR A 8 -5.20 4.32 -6.22
N GLY A 9 -4.55 5.49 -6.11
CA GLY A 9 -4.01 6.01 -4.84
C GLY A 9 -5.09 6.19 -3.77
N ASN A 10 -6.28 6.66 -4.15
CA ASN A 10 -7.39 6.83 -3.22
C ASN A 10 -7.86 5.50 -2.60
N VAL A 11 -7.84 4.41 -3.39
CA VAL A 11 -8.21 3.07 -2.91
C VAL A 11 -7.19 2.56 -1.89
N ILE A 12 -5.90 2.76 -2.17
CA ILE A 12 -4.80 2.32 -1.30
C ILE A 12 -4.86 3.04 0.05
N THR A 13 -5.04 4.36 0.04
CA THR A 13 -5.20 5.17 1.26
C THR A 13 -6.42 4.72 2.07
N SER A 14 -7.54 4.42 1.41
CA SER A 14 -8.76 3.94 2.06
C SER A 14 -8.55 2.58 2.75
N CYS A 15 -7.92 1.62 2.05
CA CYS A 15 -7.56 0.33 2.65
C CYS A 15 -6.60 0.47 3.84
N GLY A 16 -5.64 1.39 3.77
CA GLY A 16 -4.70 1.67 4.87
C GLY A 16 -5.40 2.14 6.14
N ILE A 17 -6.35 3.07 6.01
CA ILE A 17 -7.12 3.59 7.15
C ILE A 17 -7.96 2.48 7.79
N ILE A 18 -8.61 1.62 6.98
CA ILE A 18 -9.41 0.49 7.49
C ILE A 18 -8.53 -0.48 8.27
N LEU A 19 -7.34 -0.82 7.74
CA LEU A 19 -6.40 -1.74 8.38
C LEU A 19 -5.85 -1.17 9.69
N ALA A 20 -5.42 0.10 9.68
CA ALA A 20 -4.94 0.81 10.86
C ALA A 20 -6.02 0.88 11.95
N GLY A 21 -7.27 1.17 11.59
CA GLY A 21 -8.42 1.16 12.49
C GLY A 21 -8.68 -0.22 13.08
N THR A 22 -8.60 -1.28 12.27
CA THR A 22 -8.76 -2.66 12.74
C THR A 22 -7.69 -3.02 13.78
N PHE A 23 -6.41 -2.74 13.50
CA PHE A 23 -5.33 -3.03 14.44
C PHE A 23 -5.31 -2.11 15.66
N ALA A 24 -5.82 -0.88 15.54
CA ALA A 24 -6.03 0.00 16.68
C ALA A 24 -7.03 -0.60 17.68
N THR A 25 -7.96 -1.46 17.27
CA THR A 25 -8.85 -2.15 18.23
C THR A 25 -8.11 -3.15 19.12
N LEU A 26 -6.99 -3.74 18.65
CA LEU A 26 -6.17 -4.65 19.46
C LEU A 26 -5.47 -3.91 20.61
N THR A 27 -5.25 -2.60 20.48
CA THR A 27 -4.61 -1.78 21.53
C THR A 27 -5.52 -1.52 22.72
N ALA A 28 -6.84 -1.69 22.54
CA ALA A 28 -7.83 -1.61 23.61
C ALA A 28 -7.90 -2.87 24.49
N SER A 29 -7.05 -3.88 24.23
CA SER A 29 -7.01 -5.11 25.02
C SER A 29 -6.39 -4.88 26.41
N SER A 30 -6.95 -5.51 27.45
CA SER A 30 -6.48 -5.36 28.85
C SER A 30 -5.15 -6.06 29.14
N PHE A 31 -4.58 -6.80 28.18
CA PHE A 31 -3.27 -7.46 28.33
C PHE A 31 -2.15 -6.56 27.81
N PRO A 32 -1.18 -6.14 28.64
CA PRO A 32 -0.11 -5.21 28.23
C PRO A 32 0.70 -5.70 27.02
N MET A 33 0.98 -7.00 26.96
CA MET A 33 1.69 -7.63 25.84
C MET A 33 0.93 -7.46 24.50
N VAL A 34 -0.40 -7.58 24.54
CA VAL A 34 -1.23 -7.45 23.33
C VAL A 34 -1.32 -5.99 22.92
N LEU A 35 -1.35 -5.06 23.88
CA LEU A 35 -1.33 -3.63 23.62
C LEU A 35 -0.04 -3.19 22.93
N GLU A 36 1.13 -3.59 23.44
CA GLU A 36 2.42 -3.24 22.84
C GLU A 36 2.55 -3.76 21.39
N ILE A 37 2.19 -5.03 21.18
CA ILE A 37 2.20 -5.65 19.86
C ILE A 37 1.18 -4.97 18.93
N GLY A 38 -0.03 -4.70 19.40
CA GLY A 38 -1.08 -4.04 18.63
C GLY A 38 -0.69 -2.62 18.21
N MET A 39 -0.05 -1.86 19.11
CA MET A 39 0.44 -0.52 18.83
C MET A 39 1.56 -0.55 17.79
N ALA A 40 2.53 -1.47 17.95
CA ALA A 40 3.62 -1.65 17.00
C ALA A 40 3.12 -2.03 15.60
N ILE A 41 2.15 -2.95 15.51
CA ILE A 41 1.55 -3.37 14.24
C ILE A 41 0.76 -2.23 13.60
N SER A 42 -0.09 -1.53 14.36
CA SER A 42 -0.91 -0.43 13.84
C SER A 42 -0.03 0.69 13.26
N LEU A 43 1.01 1.09 13.99
CA LEU A 43 1.98 2.08 13.53
C LEU A 43 2.79 1.57 12.32
N GLY A 44 3.26 0.32 12.35
CA GLY A 44 4.02 -0.28 11.26
C GLY A 44 3.24 -0.34 9.95
N VAL A 45 1.97 -0.73 10.02
CA VAL A 45 1.04 -0.73 8.88
C VAL A 45 0.82 0.67 8.34
N LEU A 46 0.61 1.66 9.21
CA LEU A 46 0.38 3.03 8.79
C LEU A 46 1.61 3.56 8.03
N ILE A 47 2.80 3.28 8.54
CA ILE A 47 4.07 3.64 7.88
C ILE A 47 4.25 2.90 6.55
N ASP A 48 4.04 1.58 6.47
CA ASP A 48 4.19 0.85 5.20
C ASP A 48 3.21 1.34 4.12
N THR A 49 1.96 1.61 4.51
CA THR A 49 0.93 2.02 3.56
C THR A 49 1.18 3.43 3.01
N PHE A 50 1.67 4.35 3.83
CA PHE A 50 1.95 5.73 3.41
C PHE A 50 3.38 5.93 2.88
N LEU A 51 4.41 5.43 3.56
CA LEU A 51 5.80 5.66 3.15
C LEU A 51 6.21 4.69 2.03
N VAL A 52 6.01 3.39 2.24
CA VAL A 52 6.56 2.37 1.31
C VAL A 52 5.73 2.33 0.03
N ARG A 53 4.40 2.28 0.12
CA ARG A 53 3.55 2.23 -1.08
C ARG A 53 3.37 3.56 -1.79
N ALA A 54 3.29 4.69 -1.08
CA ALA A 54 3.06 5.97 -1.75
C ALA A 54 4.34 6.62 -2.32
N LEU A 55 5.52 6.27 -1.78
CA LEU A 55 6.79 6.85 -2.24
C LEU A 55 7.75 5.80 -2.80
N LEU A 56 7.98 4.70 -2.09
CA LEU A 56 8.97 3.69 -2.50
C LEU A 56 8.55 2.94 -3.77
N VAL A 57 7.28 2.52 -3.86
CA VAL A 57 6.75 1.84 -5.06
C VAL A 57 6.76 2.71 -6.32
N PRO A 58 6.24 3.96 -6.34
CA PRO A 58 6.31 4.80 -7.53
C PRO A 58 7.74 5.26 -7.85
N SER A 59 8.58 5.53 -6.84
CA SER A 59 9.98 5.89 -7.09
C SER A 59 10.75 4.73 -7.72
N LEU A 60 10.57 3.50 -7.24
CA LEU A 60 11.13 2.30 -7.87
C LEU A 60 10.54 2.05 -9.27
N ALA A 61 9.24 2.26 -9.46
CA ALA A 61 8.61 2.12 -10.77
C ALA A 61 9.14 3.15 -11.79
N VAL A 62 9.46 4.37 -11.35
CA VAL A 62 10.10 5.40 -12.18
C VAL A 62 11.59 5.07 -12.40
N LEU A 63 12.31 4.60 -11.38
CA LEU A 63 13.74 4.30 -11.45
C LEU A 63 14.05 3.05 -12.29
N PHE A 64 13.26 1.98 -12.14
CA PHE A 64 13.37 0.73 -12.93
C PHE A 64 12.57 0.76 -14.24
N GLY A 65 11.78 1.82 -14.47
CA GLY A 65 11.16 2.26 -15.73
C GLY A 65 10.67 1.17 -16.69
N ARG A 66 11.60 0.56 -17.44
CA ARG A 66 11.36 -0.36 -18.56
C ARG A 66 11.41 -1.85 -18.21
N TRP A 67 11.95 -2.23 -17.05
CA TRP A 67 12.11 -3.63 -16.66
C TRP A 67 10.97 -4.13 -15.75
N ASN A 68 10.23 -3.22 -15.12
CA ASN A 68 9.05 -3.55 -14.32
C ASN A 68 7.82 -3.93 -15.17
N TRP A 69 7.83 -3.71 -16.49
CA TRP A 69 6.71 -3.96 -17.42
C TRP A 69 6.88 -5.24 -18.24
N TRP A 70 7.47 -6.29 -17.67
CA TRP A 70 7.49 -7.61 -18.29
C TRP A 70 6.25 -8.39 -17.78
N PRO A 71 5.23 -8.73 -18.61
CA PRO A 71 5.22 -8.86 -20.08
C PRO A 71 4.41 -7.78 -20.82
N SER A 72 5.10 -7.04 -21.68
CA SER A 72 4.59 -6.06 -22.65
C SER A 72 4.00 -6.65 -23.93
N ARG A 73 3.33 -7.83 -23.89
CA ARG A 73 2.76 -8.47 -25.10
C ARG A 73 1.27 -8.82 -25.07
N LEU A 74 0.54 -8.65 -23.97
CA LEU A 74 -0.89 -9.04 -23.93
C LEU A 74 -1.88 -7.97 -24.42
N PHE A 75 -1.45 -6.70 -24.55
CA PHE A 75 -2.34 -5.60 -24.97
C PHE A 75 -2.32 -5.30 -26.48
N ARG A 76 -1.69 -6.15 -27.30
CA ARG A 76 -1.64 -5.97 -28.77
C ARG A 76 -2.79 -6.69 -29.50
N THR A 77 -3.73 -7.35 -28.82
CA THR A 77 -4.71 -8.21 -29.51
C THR A 77 -6.16 -7.92 -29.11
N MET A 78 -6.58 -6.65 -29.09
CA MET A 78 -8.01 -6.29 -29.14
C MET A 78 -8.20 -5.02 -29.97
N LYS A 79 -7.69 -5.05 -31.20
CA LYS A 79 -8.15 -4.18 -32.28
C LYS A 79 -8.24 -5.02 -33.54
N ASP A 80 -9.25 -5.88 -33.57
CA ASP A 80 -9.94 -6.31 -34.78
C ASP A 80 -11.44 -6.16 -34.50
#